data_AF-A0A238U6G9-F1
#
_entry.id   AF-A0A238U6G9-F1
#
_cell.length_a   1.000
_cell.length_b   1.000
_cell.length_c   1.000
_cell.angle_alpha   90.00
_cell.angle_beta   90.00
_cell.angle_gamma   90.00
#
_symmetry.space_group_name_H-M   'P 1'
#
loop_
_entity.id
_entity.type
_entity.pdbx_description
1 polymer ?
#
loop_
_entity_poly.entity_id
_entity_poly.type
_entity_poly.pdbx_seq_one_letter_code
_entity_poly.pdbx_strand_id
1 'polypeptide(L)'
;MNLLEEDQTLKLMASFKPAEIEFLIYPKRDLKKLLKLTFFDLLLNQVLVLKKKYLQADKKAPVRELIIVETGKNFSSYQCNHDFEKLFTYRIDHDSYYFIISFLKEVYQDIPTEGSYRRMMRNSFSSLSLYKRSFWISLFNRTVHNKKGYNTRNLIKTKLEEIDNTILELIEKEPDKAIQIIEQLKGNIFLLENFNAEFFKNLKSKFTIESNFSSQDYFFC
;
A
#
# COMPACT_ATOMS: atom_id res chain seq x y z
N MET A 1 -20.62 19.28 -11.80
CA MET A 1 -19.20 19.55 -11.52
C MET A 1 -18.40 18.53 -12.32
N ASN A 2 -17.62 18.99 -13.30
CA ASN A 2 -16.92 18.12 -14.24
C ASN A 2 -15.77 17.38 -13.55
N LEU A 3 -15.97 16.11 -13.18
CA LEU A 3 -14.92 15.19 -12.72
C LEU A 3 -13.97 14.74 -13.85
N LEU A 4 -14.12 15.31 -15.06
CA LEU A 4 -13.38 14.95 -16.28
C LEU A 4 -12.15 15.83 -16.54
N GLU A 5 -11.90 16.87 -15.76
CA GLU A 5 -10.58 17.48 -15.71
C GLU A 5 -9.66 16.57 -14.92
N GLU A 6 -8.46 16.29 -15.44
CA GLU A 6 -7.42 15.56 -14.70
C GLU A 6 -7.22 16.21 -13.33
N ASP A 7 -7.77 15.57 -12.29
CA ASP A 7 -7.69 16.10 -10.95
C ASP A 7 -6.22 16.13 -10.53
N GLN A 8 -5.68 17.34 -10.43
CA GLN A 8 -4.28 17.56 -10.04
C GLN A 8 -3.95 16.89 -8.70
N THR A 9 -4.96 16.70 -7.84
CA THR A 9 -4.84 15.98 -6.58
C THR A 9 -4.63 14.49 -6.81
N LEU A 10 -5.36 13.87 -7.73
CA LEU A 10 -5.18 12.45 -8.06
C LEU A 10 -3.80 12.19 -8.68
N LYS A 11 -3.33 13.09 -9.55
CA LYS A 11 -1.95 13.04 -10.07
C LYS A 11 -0.91 13.15 -8.95
N LEU A 12 -1.12 14.08 -8.02
CA LEU A 12 -0.25 14.25 -6.86
C LEU A 12 -0.25 12.99 -5.99
N MET A 13 -1.40 12.40 -5.71
CA MET A 13 -1.52 11.16 -4.94
C MET A 13 -0.80 10.01 -5.63
N ALA A 14 -0.96 9.86 -6.95
CA ALA A 14 -0.30 8.82 -7.73
C ALA A 14 1.24 8.93 -7.75
N SER A 15 1.80 10.07 -7.36
CA SER A 15 3.24 10.24 -7.17
C SER A 15 3.77 9.75 -5.82
N PHE A 16 2.87 9.46 -4.87
CA PHE A 16 3.20 8.92 -3.55
C PHE A 16 2.86 7.44 -3.44
N LYS A 17 3.58 6.76 -2.56
CA LYS A 17 3.24 5.43 -2.11
C LYS A 17 2.10 5.45 -1.09
N PRO A 18 1.31 4.37 -0.96
CA PRO A 18 0.18 4.34 -0.02
C PRO A 18 0.62 4.57 1.43
N ALA A 19 1.73 3.93 1.85
CA ALA A 19 2.27 4.11 3.20
C ALA A 19 2.76 5.53 3.47
N GLU A 20 3.25 6.24 2.43
CA GLU A 20 3.66 7.64 2.53
C GLU A 20 2.44 8.54 2.76
N ILE A 21 1.39 8.40 1.95
CA ILE A 21 0.16 9.18 2.12
C ILE A 21 -0.44 8.94 3.52
N GLU A 22 -0.53 7.68 3.94
CA GLU A 22 -1.04 7.33 5.26
C GLU A 22 -0.21 8.00 6.37
N PHE A 23 1.12 7.99 6.25
CA PHE A 23 2.00 8.67 7.20
C PHE A 23 1.87 10.20 7.15
N LEU A 24 1.65 10.79 5.98
CA LEU A 24 1.42 12.23 5.82
C LEU A 24 0.11 12.65 6.52
N ILE A 25 -0.96 11.89 6.33
CA ILE A 25 -2.25 12.20 6.96
C ILE A 25 -2.22 11.91 8.46
N TYR A 26 -1.61 10.80 8.85
CA TYR A 26 -1.56 10.30 10.22
C TYR A 26 -0.12 9.97 10.65
N PRO A 27 0.70 10.97 11.02
CA PRO A 27 2.11 10.75 11.38
C PRO A 27 2.35 9.84 12.59
N LYS A 28 1.31 9.61 13.40
CA LYS A 28 1.28 8.71 14.56
C LYS A 28 0.66 7.35 14.26
N ARG A 29 0.39 7.03 13.00
CA ARG A 29 -0.20 5.74 12.61
C ARG A 29 0.69 4.59 13.11
N ASP A 30 0.03 3.51 13.50
CA ASP A 30 0.67 2.27 13.92
C ASP A 30 1.57 1.69 12.80
N LEU A 31 2.72 1.14 13.20
CA LEU A 31 3.73 0.61 12.27
C LEU A 31 3.16 -0.54 11.43
N LYS A 32 2.36 -1.43 12.01
CA LYS A 32 1.77 -2.58 11.31
C LYS A 32 0.92 -2.12 10.13
N LYS A 33 0.16 -1.03 10.28
CA LYS A 33 -0.65 -0.45 9.19
C LYS A 33 0.23 0.06 8.06
N LEU A 34 1.31 0.77 8.35
CA LEU A 34 2.24 1.29 7.33
C LEU A 34 2.96 0.15 6.58
N LEU A 35 3.37 -0.90 7.31
CA LEU A 35 3.96 -2.09 6.72
C LEU A 35 2.96 -2.85 5.83
N LYS A 36 1.71 -3.01 6.28
CA LYS A 36 0.64 -3.62 5.49
C LYS A 36 0.42 -2.89 4.17
N LEU A 37 0.38 -1.55 4.20
CA LEU A 37 0.25 -0.73 2.98
C LEU A 37 1.45 -0.88 2.05
N THR A 38 2.68 -0.89 2.60
CA THR A 38 3.90 -1.12 1.80
C THR A 38 3.86 -2.49 1.13
N PHE A 39 3.51 -3.53 1.89
CA PHE A 39 3.42 -4.89 1.38
C PHE A 39 2.37 -5.02 0.27
N PHE A 40 1.19 -4.43 0.46
CA PHE A 40 0.13 -4.44 -0.54
C PHE A 40 0.49 -3.67 -1.81
N ASP A 41 1.21 -2.55 -1.70
CA ASP A 41 1.74 -1.84 -2.87
C ASP A 41 2.73 -2.73 -3.66
N LEU A 42 3.63 -3.45 -2.97
CA LEU A 42 4.57 -4.38 -3.61
C LEU A 42 3.86 -5.56 -4.29
N LEU A 43 2.79 -6.10 -3.69
CA LEU A 43 1.96 -7.13 -4.30
C LEU A 43 1.23 -6.61 -5.54
N LEU A 44 0.62 -5.43 -5.45
CA LEU A 44 -0.09 -4.80 -6.56
C LEU A 44 0.84 -4.56 -7.77
N ASN A 45 2.05 -4.09 -7.50
CA ASN A 45 3.07 -3.85 -8.51
C ASN A 45 3.76 -5.15 -9.00
N GLN A 46 3.35 -6.32 -8.52
CA GLN A 46 3.91 -7.63 -8.86
C GLN A 46 5.41 -7.73 -8.64
N VAL A 47 5.89 -6.99 -7.63
CA VAL A 47 7.25 -7.11 -7.08
C VAL A 47 7.31 -8.35 -6.22
N LEU A 48 6.29 -8.54 -5.38
CA LEU A 48 6.08 -9.75 -4.60
C LEU A 48 4.79 -10.43 -5.09
N VAL A 49 4.70 -11.75 -4.89
CA VAL A 49 3.48 -12.52 -5.16
C VAL A 49 3.18 -13.46 -4.00
N LEU A 50 1.89 -13.69 -3.77
CA LEU A 50 1.42 -14.75 -2.86
C LEU A 50 1.06 -15.98 -3.68
N LYS A 51 1.52 -17.15 -3.23
CA LYS A 51 1.14 -18.45 -3.79
C LYS A 51 0.67 -19.40 -2.71
N LYS A 52 -0.16 -20.36 -3.08
CA LYS A 52 -0.55 -21.49 -2.23
C LYS A 52 0.51 -22.59 -2.36
N LYS A 53 0.97 -23.12 -1.24
CA LYS A 53 1.86 -24.27 -1.17
C LYS A 53 1.24 -25.32 -0.27
N TYR A 54 1.11 -26.52 -0.82
CA TYR A 54 0.59 -27.68 -0.11
C TYR A 54 1.75 -28.44 0.53
N LEU A 55 1.74 -28.57 1.86
CA LEU A 55 2.74 -29.31 2.60
C LEU A 55 2.12 -30.53 3.27
N GLN A 56 2.82 -31.65 3.14
CA GLN A 56 2.53 -32.87 3.87
C GLN A 56 3.81 -33.25 4.62
N ALA A 57 3.73 -33.34 5.95
CA ALA A 57 4.90 -33.63 6.77
C ALA A 57 5.42 -35.07 6.57
N ASP A 58 4.49 -36.00 6.38
CA ASP A 58 4.73 -37.40 6.09
C ASP A 58 3.55 -37.97 5.25
N LYS A 59 3.68 -39.19 4.73
CA LYS A 59 2.64 -39.79 3.86
C LYS A 59 1.27 -39.94 4.54
N LYS A 60 1.22 -39.92 5.89
CA LYS A 60 0.00 -40.14 6.67
C LYS A 60 -0.61 -38.84 7.23
N ALA A 61 0.13 -37.74 7.30
CA ALA A 61 -0.40 -36.47 7.76
C ALA A 61 -1.37 -35.86 6.75
N PRO A 62 -2.34 -35.05 7.22
CA PRO A 62 -3.16 -34.24 6.33
C PRO A 62 -2.30 -33.20 5.61
N VAL A 63 -2.63 -32.98 4.33
CA VAL A 63 -2.04 -31.90 3.54
C VAL A 63 -2.51 -30.56 4.11
N ARG A 64 -1.55 -29.68 4.41
CA ARG A 64 -1.81 -28.31 4.87
C ARG A 64 -1.61 -27.34 3.71
N GLU A 65 -2.61 -26.50 3.46
CA GLU A 65 -2.48 -25.36 2.56
C GLU A 65 -1.84 -24.20 3.31
N LEU A 66 -0.71 -23.69 2.81
CA LEU A 66 0.00 -22.55 3.36
C LEU A 66 0.18 -21.47 2.30
N ILE A 67 0.18 -20.22 2.75
CA ILE A 67 0.47 -19.08 1.88
C ILE A 67 1.95 -18.73 2.00
N ILE A 68 2.61 -18.67 0.85
CA ILE A 68 4.00 -18.26 0.71
C ILE A 68 4.11 -16.94 -0.06
N VAL A 69 5.19 -16.23 0.20
CA VAL A 69 5.64 -15.03 -0.51
C VAL A 69 6.84 -15.43 -1.37
N GLU A 70 6.79 -15.07 -2.66
CA GLU A 70 7.86 -15.24 -3.64
C GLU A 70 8.09 -13.92 -4.40
N THR A 71 9.20 -13.84 -5.14
CA THR A 71 9.43 -12.72 -6.08
C THR A 71 8.44 -12.79 -7.25
N GLY A 72 7.92 -11.63 -7.63
CA GLY A 72 7.01 -11.48 -8.76
C GLY A 72 7.74 -11.13 -10.06
N LYS A 73 6.99 -11.07 -11.15
CA LYS A 73 7.54 -10.83 -12.50
C LYS A 73 8.26 -9.49 -12.65
N ASN A 74 7.91 -8.49 -11.83
CA ASN A 74 8.52 -7.17 -11.88
C ASN A 74 9.69 -7.01 -10.90
N PHE A 75 10.02 -8.02 -10.09
CA PHE A 75 11.00 -7.91 -9.01
C PHE A 75 12.38 -7.44 -9.50
N SER A 76 12.94 -8.08 -10.54
CA SER A 76 14.28 -7.73 -11.04
C SER A 76 14.35 -6.31 -11.63
N SER A 77 13.26 -5.84 -12.21
CA SER A 77 13.16 -4.50 -12.81
C SER A 77 12.75 -3.41 -11.81
N TYR A 78 12.38 -3.79 -10.58
CA TYR A 78 11.80 -2.87 -9.63
C TYR A 78 12.85 -1.94 -9.01
N GLN A 79 12.68 -0.64 -9.23
CA GLN A 79 13.54 0.36 -8.62
C GLN A 79 13.05 0.69 -7.21
N CYS A 80 13.73 0.12 -6.21
CA CYS A 80 13.44 0.34 -4.80
C CYS A 80 14.00 1.69 -4.32
N ASN A 81 13.30 2.77 -4.67
CA ASN A 81 13.74 4.15 -4.40
C ASN A 81 13.58 4.55 -2.93
N HIS A 82 12.76 3.83 -2.15
CA HIS A 82 12.50 4.15 -0.76
C HIS A 82 13.06 3.09 0.20
N ASP A 83 13.69 3.55 1.29
CA ASP A 83 14.32 2.65 2.27
C ASP A 83 13.32 1.74 2.99
N PHE A 84 12.08 2.19 3.18
CA PHE A 84 11.05 1.38 3.83
C PHE A 84 10.57 0.20 2.95
N GLU A 85 10.72 0.29 1.62
CA GLU A 85 10.43 -0.82 0.70
C GLU A 85 11.55 -1.86 0.73
N LYS A 86 12.81 -1.41 0.92
CA LYS A 86 13.99 -2.29 0.99
C LYS A 86 13.89 -3.33 2.11
N LEU A 87 13.17 -3.01 3.18
CA LEU A 87 12.88 -3.94 4.29
C LEU A 87 12.20 -5.22 3.81
N PHE A 88 11.43 -5.15 2.72
CA PHE A 88 10.76 -6.29 2.11
C PHE A 88 11.61 -6.93 1.02
N THR A 89 12.20 -6.12 0.14
CA THR A 89 12.84 -6.63 -1.09
C THR A 89 14.24 -7.19 -0.87
N TYR A 90 15.01 -6.72 0.12
CA TYR A 90 16.35 -7.26 0.38
C TYR A 90 16.33 -8.69 0.96
N ARG A 91 15.18 -9.12 1.51
CA ARG A 91 15.06 -10.39 2.22
C ARG A 91 14.82 -11.60 1.33
N ILE A 92 14.43 -11.38 0.08
CA ILE A 92 13.97 -12.44 -0.79
C ILE A 92 14.69 -12.34 -2.13
N ASP A 93 15.18 -13.47 -2.62
CA ASP A 93 15.81 -13.60 -3.92
C ASP A 93 14.90 -14.36 -4.90
N HIS A 94 15.38 -14.57 -6.12
CA HIS A 94 14.61 -15.22 -7.17
C HIS A 94 14.31 -16.70 -6.92
N ASP A 95 15.08 -17.36 -6.06
CA ASP A 95 15.02 -18.81 -5.86
C ASP A 95 14.38 -19.19 -4.52
N SER A 96 14.14 -18.20 -3.66
CA SER A 96 13.62 -18.38 -2.31
C SER A 96 12.12 -18.09 -2.20
N TYR A 97 11.50 -18.76 -1.23
CA TYR A 97 10.14 -18.45 -0.78
C TYR A 97 10.09 -18.41 0.74
N TYR A 98 9.14 -17.66 1.28
CA TYR A 98 8.91 -17.56 2.71
C TYR A 98 7.45 -17.80 3.04
N PHE A 99 7.12 -18.45 4.16
CA PHE A 99 5.75 -18.42 4.65
C PHE A 99 5.37 -16.99 5.03
N ILE A 100 4.18 -16.55 4.65
CA ILE A 100 3.77 -15.14 4.79
C ILE A 100 3.91 -14.62 6.23
N ILE A 101 3.54 -15.43 7.22
CA ILE A 101 3.62 -15.04 8.64
C ILE A 101 5.09 -14.85 9.05
N SER A 102 5.97 -15.77 8.66
CA SER A 102 7.40 -15.69 8.96
C SER A 102 8.04 -14.49 8.27
N PHE A 103 7.74 -14.28 6.99
CA PHE A 103 8.23 -13.15 6.21
C PHE A 103 7.87 -11.81 6.85
N LEU A 104 6.59 -11.60 7.18
CA LEU A 104 6.14 -10.36 7.80
C LEU A 104 6.72 -10.16 9.21
N LYS A 105 6.89 -11.25 9.97
CA LYS A 105 7.53 -11.21 11.29
C LYS A 105 8.99 -10.77 11.18
N GLU A 106 9.74 -11.32 10.24
CA GLU A 106 11.13 -10.94 9.99
C GLU A 106 11.24 -9.48 9.54
N VAL A 107 10.41 -9.03 8.59
CA VAL A 107 10.35 -7.61 8.18
C VAL A 107 10.12 -6.71 9.39
N TYR A 108 9.19 -7.07 10.27
CA TYR A 108 8.92 -6.30 11.48
C TYR A 108 10.11 -6.27 12.45
N GLN A 109 10.81 -7.39 12.61
CA GLN A 109 11.96 -7.53 13.52
C GLN A 109 13.20 -6.76 13.05
N ASP A 110 13.38 -6.54 11.75
CA ASP A 110 14.49 -5.76 11.20
C ASP A 110 14.39 -4.26 11.48
N ILE A 111 13.21 -3.79 11.91
CA ILE A 111 12.99 -2.38 12.20
C ILE A 111 13.52 -2.12 13.60
N PRO A 112 14.63 -1.36 13.78
CA PRO A 112 15.26 -1.25 15.08
C PRO A 112 14.34 -0.56 16.11
N THR A 113 13.59 0.43 15.65
CA THR A 113 12.55 1.13 16.42
C THR A 113 11.50 1.69 15.47
N GLU A 114 10.27 1.90 15.95
CA GLU A 114 9.26 2.67 15.20
C GLU A 114 9.80 4.04 14.76
N GLY A 115 10.64 4.65 15.58
CA GLY A 115 11.22 5.95 15.27
C GLY A 115 12.15 5.93 14.07
N SER A 116 12.90 4.84 13.89
CA SER A 116 13.71 4.60 12.69
C SER A 116 12.84 4.53 11.44
N TYR A 117 11.73 3.76 11.50
CA TYR A 117 10.81 3.64 10.37
C TYR A 117 10.13 4.98 10.03
N ARG A 118 9.67 5.73 11.03
CA ARG A 118 9.10 7.08 10.82
C ARG A 118 10.12 8.05 10.22
N ARG A 119 11.42 7.88 10.52
CA ARG A 119 12.49 8.65 9.88
C ARG A 119 12.65 8.28 8.41
N MET A 120 12.64 6.99 8.07
CA MET A 120 12.64 6.52 6.66
C MET A 120 11.47 7.14 5.89
N MET A 121 10.27 7.11 6.47
CA MET A 121 9.08 7.75 5.88
C MET A 121 9.22 9.27 5.73
N ARG A 122 9.73 10.01 6.73
CA ARG A 122 9.98 11.45 6.53
C ARG A 122 10.99 11.74 5.43
N ASN A 123 12.01 10.90 5.31
CA ASN A 123 13.09 11.07 4.35
C ASN A 123 12.64 10.77 2.92
N SER A 124 11.62 9.94 2.73
CA SER A 124 11.04 9.68 1.41
C SER A 124 10.43 10.95 0.79
N PHE A 125 9.90 11.86 1.63
CA PHE A 125 9.43 13.19 1.23
C PHE A 125 10.53 14.26 1.14
N SER A 126 11.81 13.89 1.23
CA SER A 126 12.91 14.86 1.36
C SER A 126 12.98 15.86 0.20
N SER A 127 12.65 15.44 -1.02
CA SER A 127 12.59 16.27 -2.23
C SER A 127 11.44 17.29 -2.21
N LEU A 128 10.35 16.98 -1.51
CA LEU A 128 9.13 17.79 -1.50
C LEU A 128 9.07 18.80 -0.36
N SER A 129 9.95 18.64 0.64
CA SER A 129 10.04 19.51 1.82
C SER A 129 8.68 19.71 2.50
N LEU A 130 7.97 18.61 2.82
CA LEU A 130 6.65 18.68 3.48
C LEU A 130 6.73 18.84 5.02
N TYR A 131 7.90 18.56 5.59
CA TYR A 131 8.12 18.59 7.03
C TYR A 131 9.06 19.72 7.45
N LYS A 132 8.84 20.26 8.65
CA LYS A 132 9.79 21.19 9.28
C LYS A 132 11.07 20.43 9.64
N ARG A 133 12.21 20.94 9.17
CA ARG A 133 13.53 20.47 9.60
C ARG A 133 14.00 21.39 10.73
N SER A 134 13.96 20.92 11.96
CA SER A 134 14.63 21.59 13.07
C SER A 134 15.38 20.58 13.92
N PHE A 135 16.50 21.01 14.50
CA PHE A 135 17.36 20.18 15.35
C PHE A 135 16.57 19.52 16.49
N TRP A 136 15.74 20.31 17.18
CA TRP A 136 14.89 19.83 18.27
C TRP A 136 13.81 18.83 17.82
N ILE A 137 13.19 19.05 16.66
CA ILE A 137 12.19 18.11 16.11
C ILE A 137 12.83 16.76 15.79
N SER A 138 14.06 16.78 15.24
CA SER A 138 14.84 15.58 14.95
C SER A 138 15.18 14.80 16.24
N LEU A 139 15.57 15.52 17.30
CA LEU A 139 16.00 14.93 18.57
C LEU A 139 14.84 14.23 19.31
N PHE A 140 13.63 14.79 19.27
CA PHE A 140 12.44 14.19 19.89
C PHE A 140 11.66 13.26 18.95
N ASN A 141 12.19 12.98 17.77
CA ASN A 141 11.55 12.20 16.71
C ASN A 141 10.10 12.65 16.40
N ARG A 142 9.80 13.94 16.58
CA ARG A 142 8.47 14.49 16.31
C ARG A 142 8.33 14.70 14.80
N THR A 143 7.13 14.52 14.28
CA THR A 143 6.81 14.81 12.89
C THR A 143 5.90 16.03 12.84
N VAL A 144 6.40 17.14 12.30
CA VAL A 144 5.67 18.40 12.22
C VAL A 144 5.66 18.87 10.77
N HIS A 145 4.47 19.02 10.21
CA HIS A 145 4.30 19.57 8.86
C HIS A 145 4.71 21.05 8.83
N ASN A 146 5.26 21.49 7.70
CA ASN A 146 5.29 22.91 7.38
C ASN A 146 3.99 23.33 6.67
N LYS A 147 3.88 24.60 6.25
CA LYS A 147 2.67 25.11 5.57
C LYS A 147 2.32 24.30 4.32
N LYS A 148 3.32 23.93 3.51
CA LYS A 148 3.14 23.10 2.31
C LYS A 148 2.63 21.71 2.68
N GLY A 149 3.27 21.03 3.62
CA GLY A 149 2.85 19.70 4.09
C GLY A 149 1.45 19.70 4.69
N TYR A 150 1.07 20.74 5.43
CA TYR A 150 -0.29 20.87 5.98
C TYR A 150 -1.34 21.01 4.86
N ASN A 151 -1.07 21.86 3.87
CA ASN A 151 -1.96 22.05 2.73
C ASN A 151 -2.07 20.76 1.90
N THR A 152 -0.94 20.12 1.58
CA THR A 152 -0.91 18.84 0.85
C THR A 152 -1.67 17.74 1.60
N ARG A 153 -1.45 17.63 2.92
CA ARG A 153 -2.17 16.70 3.78
C ARG A 153 -3.68 16.91 3.70
N ASN A 154 -4.15 18.14 3.87
CA ASN A 154 -5.58 18.43 3.87
C ASN A 154 -6.20 18.15 2.48
N LEU A 155 -5.52 18.58 1.41
CA LEU A 155 -5.97 18.33 0.04
C LEU A 155 -6.16 16.83 -0.23
N ILE A 156 -5.15 16.01 0.08
CA ILE A 156 -5.21 14.56 -0.13
C ILE A 156 -6.27 13.92 0.76
N LYS A 157 -6.36 14.32 2.04
CA LYS A 157 -7.35 13.77 2.98
C LYS A 157 -8.77 14.04 2.49
N THR A 158 -9.08 15.27 2.12
CA THR A 158 -10.40 15.64 1.59
C THR A 158 -10.72 14.88 0.31
N LYS A 159 -9.73 14.68 -0.57
CA LYS A 159 -9.96 13.92 -1.81
C LYS A 159 -10.24 12.43 -1.56
N LEU A 160 -9.52 11.80 -0.64
CA LEU A 160 -9.80 10.42 -0.23
C LEU A 160 -11.21 10.29 0.36
N GLU A 161 -11.62 11.22 1.23
CA GLU A 161 -12.97 11.25 1.80
C GLU A 161 -14.05 11.44 0.73
N GLU A 162 -13.84 12.32 -0.25
CA GLU A 162 -14.75 12.52 -1.39
C GLU A 162 -14.93 11.21 -2.18
N ILE A 163 -13.83 10.52 -2.48
CA ILE A 163 -13.85 9.26 -3.23
C ILE A 163 -14.54 8.18 -2.40
N ASP A 164 -14.17 8.01 -1.12
CA ASP A 164 -14.79 7.01 -0.25
C ASP A 164 -16.31 7.15 -0.19
N ASN A 165 -16.81 8.39 -0.08
CA ASN A 165 -18.24 8.66 0.01
C ASN A 165 -19.00 8.44 -1.30
N THR A 166 -18.33 8.43 -2.46
CA THR A 166 -18.97 8.41 -3.79
C THR A 166 -18.70 7.14 -4.58
N ILE A 167 -17.61 6.42 -4.29
CA ILE A 167 -17.12 5.35 -5.17
C ILE A 167 -18.08 4.16 -5.27
N LEU A 168 -18.77 3.81 -4.18
CA LEU A 168 -19.75 2.71 -4.20
C LEU A 168 -20.95 3.04 -5.10
N GLU A 169 -21.46 4.27 -5.00
CA GLU A 169 -22.54 4.75 -5.87
C GLU A 169 -22.08 4.83 -7.34
N LEU A 170 -20.85 5.27 -7.59
CA LEU A 170 -20.28 5.31 -8.94
C LEU A 170 -20.13 3.91 -9.54
N ILE A 171 -19.72 2.90 -8.76
CA ILE A 171 -19.63 1.51 -9.25
C ILE A 171 -21.00 1.01 -9.73
N GLU A 172 -22.09 1.41 -9.07
CA GLU A 172 -23.44 0.99 -9.43
C GLU A 172 -24.02 1.78 -10.61
N LYS A 173 -23.88 3.12 -10.59
CA LYS A 173 -24.57 4.03 -11.52
C LYS A 173 -23.73 4.41 -12.73
N GLU A 174 -22.42 4.57 -12.55
CA GLU A 174 -21.50 5.09 -13.56
C GLU A 174 -20.17 4.29 -13.58
N PRO A 175 -20.23 2.99 -13.91
CA PRO A 175 -19.13 2.06 -13.72
C PRO A 175 -17.82 2.49 -14.42
N ASP A 176 -17.89 3.05 -15.62
CA ASP A 176 -16.71 3.51 -16.36
C ASP A 176 -15.97 4.65 -15.62
N LYS A 177 -16.70 5.54 -14.94
CA LYS A 177 -16.10 6.60 -14.11
C LYS A 177 -15.44 6.03 -12.86
N ALA A 178 -16.06 5.02 -12.25
CA ALA A 178 -15.46 4.34 -11.10
C ALA A 178 -14.13 3.67 -11.47
N ILE A 179 -14.06 2.99 -12.62
CA ILE A 179 -12.79 2.43 -13.14
C ILE A 179 -11.75 3.53 -13.30
N GLN A 180 -12.09 4.64 -13.95
CA GLN A 180 -11.13 5.73 -14.19
C GLN A 180 -10.53 6.27 -12.87
N ILE A 181 -11.36 6.46 -11.85
CA ILE A 181 -10.89 6.89 -10.52
C ILE A 181 -9.97 5.83 -9.90
N ILE A 182 -10.36 4.55 -9.98
CA ILE A 182 -9.57 3.42 -9.46
C ILE A 182 -8.20 3.33 -10.14
N GLU A 183 -8.16 3.44 -11.47
CA GLU A 183 -6.91 3.43 -12.24
C GLU A 183 -6.00 4.61 -11.88
N GLN A 184 -6.58 5.79 -11.65
CA GLN A 184 -5.85 6.98 -11.25
C GLN A 184 -5.29 6.88 -9.82
N LEU A 185 -6.00 6.23 -8.90
CA LEU A 185 -5.53 6.01 -7.52
C LEU A 185 -4.33 5.07 -7.45
N LYS A 186 -4.21 4.11 -8.38
CA LYS A 186 -3.17 3.06 -8.36
C LYS A 186 -3.15 2.35 -6.99
N GLY A 187 -1.97 2.17 -6.38
CA GLY A 187 -1.84 1.57 -5.05
C GLY A 187 -2.54 2.33 -3.93
N ASN A 188 -2.84 3.63 -4.10
CA ASN A 188 -3.51 4.41 -3.07
C ASN A 188 -4.97 3.99 -2.85
N ILE A 189 -5.50 3.08 -3.69
CA ILE A 189 -6.78 2.43 -3.44
C ILE A 189 -6.84 1.72 -2.09
N PHE A 190 -5.70 1.24 -1.56
CA PHE A 190 -5.63 0.61 -0.23
C PHE A 190 -5.85 1.57 0.95
N LEU A 191 -5.97 2.87 0.68
CA LEU A 191 -6.24 3.91 1.67
C LEU A 191 -7.74 4.20 1.84
N LEU A 192 -8.56 3.78 0.88
CA LEU A 192 -10.01 3.94 0.93
C LEU A 192 -10.58 3.08 2.06
N GLU A 193 -11.38 3.68 2.93
CA GLU A 193 -12.04 2.99 4.04
C GLU A 193 -13.06 1.97 3.53
N ASN A 194 -13.71 2.27 2.40
CA ASN A 194 -14.67 1.38 1.76
C ASN A 194 -14.01 0.24 0.95
N PHE A 195 -12.68 0.17 0.90
CA PHE A 195 -11.96 -0.90 0.21
C PHE A 195 -11.99 -2.21 1.01
N ASN A 196 -13.12 -2.90 0.93
CA ASN A 196 -13.40 -4.14 1.65
C ASN A 196 -13.87 -5.25 0.68
N ALA A 197 -14.20 -6.43 1.20
CA ALA A 197 -14.64 -7.56 0.37
C ALA A 197 -15.89 -7.26 -0.48
N GLU A 198 -16.80 -6.42 0.03
CA GLU A 198 -18.01 -6.00 -0.68
C GLU A 198 -17.67 -5.12 -1.88
N PHE A 199 -16.75 -4.18 -1.71
CA PHE A 199 -16.21 -3.36 -2.82
C PHE A 199 -15.66 -4.23 -3.95
N PHE A 200 -14.86 -5.25 -3.64
CA PHE A 200 -14.36 -6.18 -4.65
C PHE A 200 -15.44 -7.02 -5.31
N LYS A 201 -16.44 -7.46 -4.55
CA LYS A 201 -17.57 -8.22 -5.09
C LYS A 201 -18.35 -7.38 -6.09
N ASN A 202 -18.61 -6.11 -5.75
CA ASN A 202 -19.32 -5.17 -6.61
C ASN A 202 -18.51 -4.89 -7.88
N LEU A 203 -17.20 -4.62 -7.75
CA LEU A 203 -16.31 -4.48 -8.90
C LEU A 203 -16.32 -5.71 -9.81
N LYS A 204 -16.07 -6.92 -9.28
CA LYS A 204 -16.03 -8.14 -10.09
C LYS A 204 -17.37 -8.44 -10.80
N SER A 205 -18.48 -8.11 -10.16
CA SER A 205 -19.81 -8.35 -10.74
C SER A 205 -20.14 -7.40 -11.90
N LYS A 206 -19.54 -6.21 -11.89
CA LYS A 206 -19.81 -5.14 -12.87
C LYS A 206 -18.77 -5.05 -13.96
N PHE A 207 -17.59 -5.62 -13.73
CA PHE A 207 -16.47 -5.52 -14.64
C PHE A 207 -15.86 -6.89 -14.90
N THR A 208 -15.66 -7.21 -16.19
CA THR A 208 -14.78 -8.31 -16.61
C THR A 208 -13.33 -7.87 -16.42
N ILE A 209 -12.95 -7.59 -15.16
CA ILE A 209 -11.56 -7.25 -14.87
C ILE A 209 -10.78 -8.55 -15.04
N GLU A 210 -10.08 -8.70 -16.16
CA GLU A 210 -8.91 -9.59 -16.30
C GLU A 210 -7.83 -9.10 -15.35
N SER A 211 -8.10 -9.24 -14.06
CA SER A 211 -7.26 -8.72 -13.02
C SER A 211 -6.26 -9.80 -12.63
N ASN A 212 -5.00 -9.39 -12.49
CA ASN A 212 -3.99 -10.10 -11.69
C ASN A 212 -4.41 -10.25 -10.20
N PHE A 213 -5.59 -9.73 -9.83
CA PHE A 213 -6.27 -9.97 -8.57
C PHE A 213 -7.10 -11.28 -8.53
N SER A 214 -7.13 -12.05 -9.62
CA SER A 214 -8.10 -13.15 -9.82
C SER A 214 -7.70 -14.53 -9.31
N SER A 215 -6.59 -14.71 -8.59
CA SER A 215 -6.22 -16.03 -8.05
C SER A 215 -5.71 -16.03 -6.61
N GLN A 216 -5.95 -14.95 -5.86
CA GLN A 216 -5.72 -14.91 -4.42
C GLN A 216 -7.06 -14.68 -3.73
N ASP A 217 -7.61 -15.73 -3.13
CA ASP A 217 -8.70 -15.62 -2.17
C ASP A 217 -8.29 -14.55 -1.14
N TYR A 218 -9.00 -13.42 -1.14
CA TYR A 218 -8.64 -12.27 -0.34
C TYR A 218 -8.77 -12.59 1.15
N PHE A 219 -7.64 -12.74 1.84
CA PHE A 219 -7.58 -12.73 3.29
C PHE A 219 -7.54 -11.28 3.79
N PHE A 220 -8.70 -10.63 3.82
CA PHE A 220 -8.91 -9.49 4.70
C PHE A 220 -9.28 -10.02 6.08
N CYS A 221 -8.28 -10.19 6.93
CA CYS A 221 -8.46 -10.21 8.38
C CYS A 221 -8.02 -8.87 8.97
#